data_AF-A0A1B8EQG1-F1
#
_entry.id   AF-A0A1B8EQG1-F1
#
_cell.length_a   1.000
_cell.length_b   1.000
_cell.length_c   1.000
_cell.angle_alpha   90.00
_cell.angle_beta   90.00
_cell.angle_gamma   90.00
#
_symmetry.space_group_name_H-M   'P 1'
#
loop_
_entity.id
_entity.type
_entity.pdbx_description
1 polymer ?
#
loop_
_entity_poly.entity_id
_entity_poly.type
_entity_poly.pdbx_seq_one_letter_code
_entity_poly.pdbx_strand_id
1 'polypeptide(L)'
;MPKESDRQGPNKHISILLSYDLLHENKKSSTKLKDLEKVNEERGEEIQELKEGLEQTLHLIRVLKEADEKRGDEMQALRDEAKMARESHAQDLARLFKEADEKRGVENQLLRSGMEAIQTRYNEMAERVKALERAKRDAQPVDDTNRARKRSRTTTSSVREPTHSSANKSPPVISNAIPITQADKGAPQQKPHPQPAESEMDTSATIMDTTPTASVSLPTIPYFQSGRICQDALSLEEYATRYAHHVASSSATGQSVDWARQAEREAVKVFVLGMREVEERVQLVEDLEKEGLAAIDRQMKTVEFYCGWEAVKEALEGWKKRKMADESEEMK
;
A
#
# COMPACT_ATOMS: atom_id res chain seq x y z
N MET A 1 -8.99 -94.13 -72.72
CA MET A 1 -9.93 -93.98 -71.59
C MET A 1 -9.53 -94.97 -70.51
N PRO A 2 -8.75 -94.60 -69.49
CA PRO A 2 -8.41 -95.50 -68.39
C PRO A 2 -9.64 -95.74 -67.52
N LYS A 3 -9.86 -97.02 -67.16
CA LYS A 3 -11.01 -97.50 -66.36
C LYS A 3 -10.93 -96.97 -64.93
N GLU A 4 -12.03 -96.42 -64.42
CA GLU A 4 -12.18 -95.91 -63.04
C GLU A 4 -12.19 -97.01 -61.95
N SER A 5 -11.93 -98.28 -62.28
CA SER A 5 -12.12 -99.42 -61.36
C SER A 5 -10.95 -99.74 -60.41
N ASP A 6 -9.80 -99.07 -60.49
CA ASP A 6 -8.65 -99.34 -59.60
C ASP A 6 -8.46 -98.30 -58.48
N ARG A 7 -9.50 -97.54 -58.13
CA ARG A 7 -9.47 -96.79 -56.86
C ARG A 7 -9.84 -97.73 -55.72
N GLN A 8 -8.82 -98.43 -55.21
CA GLN A 8 -8.89 -99.11 -53.92
C GLN A 8 -9.45 -98.11 -52.90
N GLY A 9 -10.68 -98.36 -52.43
CA GLY A 9 -11.37 -97.48 -51.50
C GLY A 9 -10.48 -97.21 -50.29
N PRO A 10 -10.54 -96.00 -49.70
CA PRO A 10 -9.64 -95.60 -48.62
C PRO A 10 -9.62 -96.67 -47.53
N ASN A 11 -8.42 -97.08 -47.15
CA ASN A 11 -8.19 -98.12 -46.15
C ASN A 11 -8.95 -97.76 -44.86
N LYS A 12 -9.92 -98.59 -44.46
CA LYS A 12 -10.81 -98.31 -43.32
C LYS A 12 -10.06 -97.95 -42.04
N HIS A 13 -8.93 -98.60 -41.78
CA HIS A 13 -8.11 -98.27 -40.60
C HIS A 13 -7.51 -96.88 -40.66
N ILE A 14 -7.06 -96.44 -41.83
CA ILE A 14 -6.50 -95.09 -42.04
C ILE A 14 -7.59 -94.03 -41.88
N SER A 15 -8.80 -94.28 -42.40
CA SER A 15 -9.94 -93.37 -42.23
C SER A 15 -10.38 -93.24 -40.77
N ILE A 16 -10.32 -94.33 -39.98
CA ILE A 16 -10.66 -94.31 -38.55
C ILE A 16 -9.62 -93.52 -37.75
N LEU A 17 -8.32 -93.71 -38.00
CA LEU A 17 -7.25 -92.95 -37.35
C LEU A 17 -7.36 -91.45 -37.67
N LEU A 18 -7.51 -91.11 -38.95
CA LEU A 18 -7.62 -89.72 -39.39
C LEU A 18 -8.86 -89.02 -38.80
N SER A 19 -10.00 -89.70 -38.73
CA SER A 19 -11.21 -89.12 -38.14
C SER A 19 -11.09 -88.92 -36.62
N TYR A 20 -10.39 -89.80 -35.91
CA TYR A 20 -10.10 -89.62 -34.50
C TYR A 20 -9.17 -88.41 -34.25
N ASP A 21 -8.09 -88.28 -35.03
CA ASP A 21 -7.16 -87.15 -34.92
C ASP A 21 -7.84 -85.82 -35.24
N LEU A 22 -8.66 -85.80 -36.30
CA LEU A 22 -9.45 -84.62 -36.66
C LEU A 22 -10.45 -84.24 -35.57
N LEU A 23 -11.12 -85.22 -34.94
CA LEU A 23 -12.04 -84.95 -33.83
C LEU A 23 -11.30 -84.31 -32.64
N HIS A 24 -10.12 -84.83 -32.31
CA HIS A 24 -9.30 -84.32 -31.20
C HIS A 24 -8.83 -82.89 -31.46
N GLU A 25 -8.26 -82.61 -32.64
CA GLU A 25 -7.80 -81.27 -33.00
C GLU A 25 -8.96 -80.27 -33.15
N ASN A 26 -10.13 -80.70 -33.64
CA ASN A 26 -11.31 -79.86 -33.71
C ASN A 26 -11.81 -79.50 -32.30
N LYS A 27 -11.83 -80.47 -31.36
CA LYS A 27 -12.18 -80.20 -29.96
C LYS A 27 -11.22 -79.21 -29.31
N LYS A 28 -9.90 -79.38 -29.51
CA LYS A 28 -8.86 -78.48 -29.00
C LYS A 28 -8.93 -77.08 -29.61
N SER A 29 -9.27 -76.98 -30.89
CA SER A 29 -9.49 -75.70 -31.57
C SER A 29 -10.75 -75.01 -31.07
N SER A 30 -11.81 -75.78 -30.81
CA SER A 30 -13.07 -75.27 -30.26
C SER A 30 -12.89 -74.70 -28.85
N THR A 31 -12.09 -75.34 -27.98
CA THR A 31 -11.81 -74.78 -26.65
C THR A 31 -11.01 -73.47 -26.75
N LYS A 32 -9.97 -73.43 -27.59
CA LYS A 32 -9.18 -72.20 -27.81
C LYS A 32 -10.03 -71.06 -28.37
N LEU A 33 -10.97 -71.35 -29.27
CA LEU A 33 -11.89 -70.35 -29.81
C LEU A 33 -12.77 -69.75 -28.71
N LYS A 34 -13.29 -70.57 -27.79
CA LYS A 34 -14.07 -70.10 -26.64
C LYS A 34 -13.25 -69.24 -25.68
N ASP A 35 -12.01 -69.65 -25.41
CA ASP A 35 -11.11 -68.88 -24.57
C ASP A 35 -10.78 -67.51 -25.20
N LEU A 36 -10.56 -67.47 -26.52
CA LEU A 36 -10.33 -66.22 -27.26
C LEU A 36 -11.58 -65.34 -27.31
N GLU A 37 -12.76 -65.91 -27.45
CA GLU A 37 -14.04 -65.18 -27.43
C GLU A 37 -14.22 -64.48 -26.08
N LYS A 38 -13.96 -65.18 -24.96
CA LYS A 38 -14.00 -64.58 -23.62
C LYS A 38 -13.00 -63.43 -23.46
N VAL A 39 -11.75 -63.63 -23.88
CA VAL A 39 -10.73 -62.57 -23.81
C VAL A 39 -11.12 -61.36 -24.67
N ASN A 40 -11.78 -61.58 -25.81
CA ASN A 40 -12.23 -60.51 -26.67
C ASN A 40 -13.43 -59.74 -26.09
N GLU A 41 -14.33 -60.42 -25.36
CA GLU A 41 -15.40 -59.79 -24.58
C GLU A 41 -14.82 -58.90 -23.47
N GLU A 42 -13.91 -59.44 -22.65
CA GLU A 42 -13.22 -58.69 -21.57
C GLU A 42 -12.50 -57.45 -22.11
N ARG A 43 -11.76 -57.63 -23.21
CA ARG A 43 -11.09 -56.50 -23.88
C ARG A 43 -12.09 -55.48 -24.44
N GLY A 44 -13.29 -55.91 -24.84
CA GLY A 44 -14.36 -55.04 -25.30
C GLY A 44 -14.87 -54.12 -24.18
N GLU A 45 -15.04 -54.68 -22.98
CA GLU A 45 -15.44 -53.94 -21.77
C GLU A 45 -14.37 -52.91 -21.37
N GLU A 46 -13.08 -53.32 -21.33
CA GLU A 46 -11.96 -52.41 -21.04
C GLU A 46 -11.89 -51.24 -22.03
N ILE A 47 -12.07 -51.51 -23.33
CA ILE A 47 -12.07 -50.46 -24.36
C ILE A 47 -13.25 -49.50 -24.15
N GLN A 48 -14.40 -49.99 -23.72
CA GLN A 48 -15.58 -49.17 -23.46
C GLN A 48 -15.36 -48.28 -22.22
N GLU A 49 -14.82 -48.83 -21.13
CA GLU A 49 -14.48 -48.06 -19.94
C GLU A 49 -13.44 -46.96 -20.24
N LEU A 50 -12.42 -47.28 -21.03
CA LEU A 50 -11.42 -46.31 -21.47
C LEU A 50 -12.02 -45.16 -22.30
N LYS A 51 -13.01 -45.46 -23.16
CA LYS A 51 -13.72 -44.43 -23.93
C LYS A 51 -14.52 -43.51 -23.02
N GLU A 52 -15.25 -44.07 -22.07
CA GLU A 52 -16.04 -43.29 -21.11
C GLU A 52 -15.13 -42.40 -20.24
N GLY A 53 -14.01 -42.94 -19.75
CA GLY A 53 -13.01 -42.16 -19.01
C GLY A 53 -12.38 -41.04 -19.85
N LEU A 54 -12.13 -41.28 -21.15
CA LEU A 54 -11.64 -40.25 -22.06
C LEU A 54 -12.67 -39.14 -22.27
N GLU A 55 -13.94 -39.48 -22.47
CA GLU A 55 -15.03 -38.51 -22.63
C GLU A 55 -15.20 -37.63 -21.38
N GLN A 56 -15.15 -38.23 -20.19
CA GLN A 56 -15.16 -37.48 -18.92
C GLN A 56 -13.97 -36.52 -18.80
N THR A 57 -12.77 -36.99 -19.16
CA THR A 57 -11.55 -36.16 -19.12
C THR A 57 -11.65 -34.99 -20.11
N LEU A 58 -12.16 -35.22 -21.33
CA LEU A 58 -12.37 -34.16 -22.32
C LEU A 58 -13.44 -33.15 -21.89
N HIS A 59 -14.48 -33.60 -21.18
CA HIS A 59 -15.46 -32.71 -20.59
C HIS A 59 -14.84 -31.82 -19.52
N LEU A 60 -14.06 -32.41 -18.59
CA LEU A 60 -13.36 -31.68 -17.55
C LEU A 60 -12.40 -30.63 -18.13
N ILE A 61 -11.62 -30.98 -19.16
CA ILE A 61 -10.73 -30.04 -19.85
C ILE A 61 -11.51 -28.85 -20.43
N ARG A 62 -12.69 -29.08 -21.00
CA ARG A 62 -13.55 -28.00 -21.53
C ARG A 62 -14.03 -27.06 -20.42
N VAL A 63 -14.54 -27.61 -19.32
CA VAL A 63 -15.00 -26.83 -18.17
C VAL A 63 -13.86 -26.01 -17.57
N LEU A 64 -12.68 -26.60 -17.43
CA LEU A 64 -11.50 -25.89 -16.91
C LEU A 64 -11.07 -24.74 -17.81
N LYS A 65 -11.12 -24.92 -19.15
CA LYS A 65 -10.81 -23.83 -20.10
C LYS A 65 -11.81 -22.68 -19.97
N GLU A 66 -13.10 -22.96 -19.93
CA GLU A 66 -14.14 -21.94 -19.78
C GLU A 66 -14.00 -21.19 -18.44
N ALA A 67 -13.68 -21.91 -17.36
CA ALA A 67 -13.43 -21.30 -16.06
C ALA A 67 -12.17 -20.41 -16.06
N ASP A 68 -11.10 -20.82 -16.76
CA ASP A 68 -9.87 -20.05 -16.86
C ASP A 68 -10.07 -18.77 -17.69
N GLU A 69 -10.78 -18.86 -18.82
CA GLU A 69 -11.17 -17.70 -19.64
C GLU A 69 -11.98 -16.70 -18.80
N LYS A 70 -13.02 -17.17 -18.09
CA LYS A 70 -13.84 -16.33 -17.22
C LYS A 70 -13.01 -15.66 -16.11
N ARG A 71 -12.10 -16.41 -15.49
CA ARG A 71 -11.20 -15.87 -14.47
C ARG A 71 -10.26 -14.81 -15.05
N GLY A 72 -9.81 -15.00 -16.30
CA GLY A 72 -9.02 -14.02 -17.05
C GLY A 72 -9.76 -12.68 -17.19
N ASP A 73 -11.03 -12.73 -17.60
CA ASP A 73 -11.88 -11.56 -17.76
C ASP A 73 -12.13 -10.83 -16.42
N GLU A 74 -12.43 -11.58 -15.35
CA GLU A 74 -12.61 -11.04 -14.00
C GLU A 74 -11.33 -10.34 -13.48
N MET A 75 -10.17 -10.96 -13.68
CA MET A 75 -8.89 -10.35 -13.31
C MET A 75 -8.57 -9.08 -14.12
N GLN A 76 -8.99 -9.04 -15.38
CA GLN A 76 -8.81 -7.85 -16.21
C GLN A 76 -9.72 -6.72 -15.72
N ALA A 77 -10.99 -6.99 -15.43
CA ALA A 77 -11.92 -6.03 -14.88
C ALA A 77 -11.42 -5.44 -13.54
N LEU A 78 -10.93 -6.29 -12.63
CA LEU A 78 -10.35 -5.84 -11.36
C LEU A 78 -9.10 -4.97 -11.55
N ARG A 79 -8.26 -5.27 -12.55
CA ARG A 79 -7.10 -4.44 -12.88
C ARG A 79 -7.51 -3.05 -13.38
N ASP A 80 -8.51 -2.99 -14.23
CA ASP A 80 -9.01 -1.74 -14.78
C ASP A 80 -9.70 -0.90 -13.67
N GLU A 81 -10.48 -1.53 -12.80
CA GLU A 81 -11.08 -0.86 -11.63
C GLU A 81 -10.00 -0.31 -10.67
N ALA A 82 -8.99 -1.11 -10.34
CA ALA A 82 -7.89 -0.69 -9.47
C ALA A 82 -7.10 0.48 -10.08
N LYS A 83 -6.91 0.48 -11.40
CA LYS A 83 -6.27 1.58 -12.12
C LYS A 83 -7.10 2.86 -12.04
N MET A 84 -8.40 2.77 -12.31
CA MET A 84 -9.32 3.91 -12.22
C MET A 84 -9.39 4.48 -10.79
N ALA A 85 -9.47 3.62 -9.77
CA ALA A 85 -9.49 4.04 -8.38
C ALA A 85 -8.18 4.75 -7.99
N ARG A 86 -7.03 4.23 -8.42
CA ARG A 86 -5.73 4.86 -8.19
C ARG A 86 -5.63 6.22 -8.86
N GLU A 87 -6.08 6.35 -10.10
CA GLU A 87 -6.06 7.61 -10.85
C GLU A 87 -6.98 8.64 -10.21
N SER A 88 -8.21 8.25 -9.83
CA SER A 88 -9.15 9.12 -9.10
C SER A 88 -8.55 9.61 -7.78
N HIS A 89 -8.02 8.70 -6.97
CA HIS A 89 -7.40 9.05 -5.69
C HIS A 89 -6.20 9.99 -5.86
N ALA A 90 -5.37 9.77 -6.89
CA ALA A 90 -4.27 10.67 -7.20
C ALA A 90 -4.75 12.08 -7.59
N GLN A 91 -5.83 12.19 -8.36
CA GLN A 91 -6.45 13.47 -8.71
C GLN A 91 -7.03 14.19 -7.48
N ASP A 92 -7.66 13.46 -6.58
CA ASP A 92 -8.23 14.03 -5.34
C ASP A 92 -7.12 14.54 -4.42
N LEU A 93 -6.03 13.78 -4.25
CA LEU A 93 -4.85 14.24 -3.50
C LEU A 93 -4.22 15.49 -4.13
N ALA A 94 -4.07 15.52 -5.46
CA ALA A 94 -3.54 16.68 -6.16
C ALA A 94 -4.42 17.93 -5.95
N ARG A 95 -5.74 17.76 -5.95
CA ARG A 95 -6.70 18.84 -5.66
C ARG A 95 -6.56 19.35 -4.22
N LEU A 96 -6.49 18.44 -3.25
CA LEU A 96 -6.34 18.78 -1.84
C LEU A 96 -5.04 19.54 -1.56
N PHE A 97 -3.92 19.10 -2.14
CA PHE A 97 -2.65 19.81 -1.99
C PHE A 97 -2.69 21.20 -2.60
N LYS A 98 -3.29 21.34 -3.79
CA LYS A 98 -3.46 22.64 -4.43
C LYS A 98 -4.30 23.60 -3.57
N GLU A 99 -5.43 23.13 -3.02
CA GLU A 99 -6.28 23.94 -2.15
C GLU A 99 -5.56 24.35 -0.86
N ALA A 100 -4.78 23.44 -0.27
CA ALA A 100 -3.98 23.73 0.92
C ALA A 100 -2.89 24.76 0.64
N ASP A 101 -2.22 24.67 -0.51
CA ASP A 101 -1.21 25.64 -0.93
C ASP A 101 -1.82 27.02 -1.20
N GLU A 102 -3.00 27.08 -1.82
CA GLU A 102 -3.75 28.33 -2.02
C GLU A 102 -4.12 28.99 -0.69
N LYS A 103 -4.66 28.21 0.27
CA LYS A 103 -4.97 28.70 1.63
C LYS A 103 -3.74 29.24 2.34
N ARG A 104 -2.63 28.49 2.32
CA ARG A 104 -1.35 28.94 2.89
C ARG A 104 -0.84 30.20 2.21
N GLY A 105 -1.06 30.33 0.90
CA GLY A 105 -0.72 31.54 0.14
C GLY A 105 -1.47 32.78 0.64
N VAL A 106 -2.79 32.66 0.85
CA VAL A 106 -3.63 33.75 1.38
C VAL A 106 -3.21 34.15 2.79
N GLU A 107 -2.98 33.18 3.68
CA GLU A 107 -2.53 33.45 5.05
C GLU A 107 -1.17 34.17 5.08
N ASN A 108 -0.22 33.71 4.27
CA ASN A 108 1.09 34.36 4.15
C ASN A 108 0.98 35.79 3.62
N GLN A 109 0.08 36.05 2.67
CA GLN A 109 -0.15 37.40 2.17
C GLN A 109 -0.72 38.31 3.27
N LEU A 110 -1.70 37.81 4.04
CA LEU A 110 -2.28 38.56 5.16
C LEU A 110 -1.22 38.89 6.22
N LEU A 111 -0.34 37.94 6.57
CA LEU A 111 0.75 38.16 7.50
C LEU A 111 1.74 39.22 7.00
N ARG A 112 2.11 39.19 5.71
CA ARG A 112 2.98 40.20 5.10
C ARG A 112 2.35 41.59 5.17
N SER A 113 1.09 41.72 4.77
CA SER A 113 0.37 42.99 4.85
C SER A 113 0.24 43.50 6.30
N GLY A 114 0.05 42.60 7.26
CA GLY A 114 0.05 42.91 8.69
C GLY A 114 1.41 43.46 9.16
N MET A 115 2.51 42.81 8.79
CA MET A 115 3.88 43.27 9.08
C MET A 115 4.17 44.64 8.48
N GLU A 116 3.80 44.87 7.21
CA GLU A 116 3.97 46.17 6.55
C GLU A 116 3.20 47.29 7.26
N ALA A 117 1.98 47.01 7.72
CA ALA A 117 1.18 47.95 8.48
C ALA A 117 1.83 48.28 9.85
N ILE A 118 2.36 47.28 10.56
CA ILE A 118 3.08 47.49 11.82
C ILE A 118 4.35 48.30 11.59
N GLN A 119 5.14 47.97 10.57
CA GLN A 119 6.36 48.70 10.22
C GLN A 119 6.07 50.16 9.90
N THR A 120 4.98 50.42 9.16
CA THR A 120 4.54 51.78 8.83
C THR A 120 4.19 52.56 10.09
N ARG A 121 3.42 51.95 11.02
CA ARG A 121 3.09 52.58 12.31
C ARG A 121 4.32 52.83 13.18
N TYR A 122 5.27 51.89 13.19
CA TYR A 122 6.53 52.06 13.91
C TYR A 122 7.33 53.26 13.38
N ASN A 123 7.48 53.35 12.06
CA ASN A 123 8.16 54.47 11.41
C ASN A 123 7.46 55.81 11.71
N GLU A 124 6.13 55.84 11.68
CA GLU A 124 5.34 57.03 12.03
C GLU A 124 5.56 57.46 13.48
N MET A 125 5.51 56.51 14.43
CA MET A 125 5.80 56.79 15.84
C MET A 125 7.23 57.27 16.05
N ALA A 126 8.21 56.67 15.38
CA ALA A 126 9.61 57.10 15.45
C ALA A 126 9.77 58.55 14.97
N GLU A 127 9.10 58.95 13.89
CA GLU A 127 9.11 60.35 13.43
C GLU A 127 8.40 61.30 14.41
N ARG A 128 7.28 60.87 15.03
CA ARG A 128 6.61 61.65 16.09
C ARG A 128 7.53 61.86 17.30
N VAL A 129 8.25 60.82 17.73
CA VAL A 129 9.22 60.92 18.83
C VAL A 129 10.36 61.86 18.47
N LYS A 130 10.94 61.75 17.27
CA LYS A 130 11.97 62.70 16.78
C LYS A 130 11.45 64.14 16.75
N ALA A 131 10.21 64.35 16.31
CA ALA A 131 9.60 65.68 16.30
C ALA A 131 9.42 66.25 17.71
N LEU A 132 8.96 65.43 18.66
CA LEU A 132 8.84 65.81 20.07
C LEU A 132 10.21 66.11 20.70
N GLU A 133 11.24 65.34 20.40
CA GLU A 133 12.60 65.60 20.88
C GLU A 133 13.17 66.92 20.34
N ARG A 134 12.93 67.23 19.05
CA ARG A 134 13.31 68.54 18.49
C ARG A 134 12.58 69.68 19.19
N ALA A 135 11.25 69.58 19.31
CA ALA A 135 10.45 70.58 20.01
C ALA A 135 10.88 70.78 21.46
N LYS A 136 11.29 69.71 22.16
CA LYS A 136 11.83 69.79 23.52
C LYS A 136 13.16 70.55 23.56
N ARG A 137 14.08 70.31 22.62
CA ARG A 137 15.35 71.06 22.53
C ARG A 137 15.09 72.54 22.25
N ASP A 138 14.16 72.84 21.35
CA ASP A 138 13.81 74.22 20.98
C ASP A 138 13.12 74.98 22.12
N ALA A 139 12.38 74.26 22.98
CA ALA A 139 11.67 74.81 24.13
C ALA A 139 12.52 74.87 25.42
N GLN A 140 13.76 74.36 25.42
CA GLN A 140 14.61 74.40 26.60
C GLN A 140 15.17 75.81 26.77
N PRO A 141 14.77 76.57 27.80
CA PRO A 141 15.29 77.92 28.01
C PRO A 141 16.79 77.83 28.31
N VAL A 142 17.57 78.63 27.58
CA VAL A 142 18.95 78.90 27.94
C VAL A 142 18.91 79.68 29.24
N ASP A 143 19.18 79.02 30.36
CA ASP A 143 19.30 79.69 31.65
C ASP A 143 20.51 80.64 31.62
N ASP A 144 20.16 81.90 31.82
CA ASP A 144 20.89 83.02 32.35
C ASP A 144 22.09 83.61 31.58
N THR A 145 21.83 84.79 30.99
CA THR A 145 22.29 86.01 31.66
C THR A 145 21.36 87.19 31.41
N ASN A 146 20.76 87.66 32.51
CA ASN A 146 20.44 89.05 32.81
C ASN A 146 19.64 89.88 31.77
N ARG A 147 18.35 90.10 32.02
CA ARG A 147 17.84 91.48 32.27
C ARG A 147 16.39 91.51 32.75
N ALA A 148 16.20 92.09 33.93
CA ALA A 148 14.90 92.58 34.38
C ALA A 148 14.41 93.74 33.49
N ARG A 149 13.16 93.66 32.97
CA ARG A 149 12.32 94.87 32.79
C ARG A 149 10.83 94.56 32.56
N LYS A 150 10.05 94.93 33.57
CA LYS A 150 8.70 95.53 33.56
C LYS A 150 7.68 95.14 32.46
N ARG A 151 6.59 94.51 32.94
CA ARG A 151 5.17 94.65 32.56
C ARG A 151 4.84 95.50 31.31
N SER A 152 4.10 94.88 30.39
CA SER A 152 2.90 95.48 29.78
C SER A 152 1.80 94.42 29.66
N ARG A 153 0.69 94.68 30.34
CA ARG A 153 -0.55 93.91 30.37
C ARG A 153 -1.38 94.37 29.17
N THR A 154 -1.64 93.48 28.21
CA THR A 154 -2.69 93.69 27.19
C THR A 154 -3.68 92.53 27.30
N THR A 155 -4.75 92.79 28.04
CA THR A 155 -5.96 91.97 28.07
C THR A 155 -6.84 92.35 26.88
N THR A 156 -7.01 91.45 25.92
CA THR A 156 -8.18 91.40 25.04
C THR A 156 -9.00 90.16 25.40
N SER A 157 -9.99 90.39 26.25
CA SER A 157 -11.06 89.46 26.56
C SER A 157 -12.04 89.45 25.39
N SER A 158 -12.12 88.33 24.68
CA SER A 158 -13.28 87.98 23.84
C SER A 158 -13.94 86.75 24.46
N VAL A 159 -14.66 86.97 25.56
CA VAL A 159 -15.66 86.04 26.08
C VAL A 159 -16.93 86.28 25.26
N ARG A 160 -17.36 85.27 24.50
CA ARG A 160 -18.72 85.17 23.98
C ARG A 160 -19.33 83.94 24.63
N GLU A 161 -20.08 84.17 25.70
CA GLU A 161 -20.85 83.14 26.39
C GLU A 161 -22.23 82.93 25.72
N PRO A 162 -22.88 81.79 26.00
CA PRO A 162 -23.88 81.13 25.15
C PRO A 162 -25.31 81.58 25.46
N THR A 163 -26.19 81.44 24.47
CA THR A 163 -27.64 81.52 24.69
C THR A 163 -28.26 80.14 24.50
N HIS A 164 -28.66 79.51 25.61
CA HIS A 164 -29.64 78.44 25.62
C HIS A 164 -31.04 79.05 25.38
N SER A 165 -31.79 78.50 24.43
CA SER A 165 -33.25 78.54 24.45
C SER A 165 -33.76 77.14 24.12
N SER A 166 -34.58 76.63 25.04
CA SER A 166 -35.22 75.32 25.04
C SER A 166 -36.56 75.40 24.28
N ALA A 167 -36.86 74.42 23.44
CA ALA A 167 -38.13 73.69 23.50
C ALA A 167 -38.19 72.58 22.43
N ASN A 168 -38.37 71.35 22.92
CA ASN A 168 -39.27 70.33 22.40
C ASN A 168 -39.02 69.73 21.00
N LYS A 169 -38.41 68.55 20.95
CA LYS A 169 -39.15 67.27 20.91
C LYS A 169 -38.19 66.08 20.74
N SER A 170 -38.32 65.14 21.67
CA SER A 170 -37.76 63.79 21.65
C SER A 170 -38.25 62.98 20.44
N PRO A 171 -37.55 61.89 20.08
CA PRO A 171 -37.80 61.09 18.89
C PRO A 171 -38.94 60.08 19.14
N PRO A 172 -39.38 59.36 18.09
CA PRO A 172 -39.58 57.94 18.33
C PRO A 172 -39.01 57.03 17.23
N VAL A 173 -38.30 56.03 17.73
CA VAL A 173 -38.28 54.66 17.19
C VAL A 173 -39.72 54.21 16.96
N ILE A 174 -40.06 53.77 15.74
CA ILE A 174 -41.20 52.89 15.49
C ILE A 174 -40.77 51.82 14.48
N SER A 175 -40.53 50.63 15.02
CA SER A 175 -40.69 49.34 14.35
C SER A 175 -42.08 49.28 13.70
N ASN A 176 -42.18 48.82 12.45
CA ASN A 176 -43.02 47.66 12.09
C ASN A 176 -43.11 47.42 10.58
N ALA A 177 -42.94 46.14 10.24
CA ALA A 177 -43.74 45.35 9.33
C ALA A 177 -43.74 45.65 7.82
N ILE A 178 -43.15 44.68 7.12
CA ILE A 178 -43.34 44.29 5.72
C ILE A 178 -44.79 43.75 5.51
N PRO A 179 -45.31 43.80 4.27
CA PRO A 179 -46.01 42.64 3.66
C PRO A 179 -45.38 42.31 2.30
N ILE A 180 -44.64 41.21 2.17
CA ILE A 180 -45.00 39.88 1.65
C ILE A 180 -45.69 39.90 0.28
N THR A 181 -44.95 39.43 -0.73
CA THR A 181 -45.47 38.50 -1.75
C THR A 181 -44.53 37.29 -1.83
N GLN A 182 -45.13 36.10 -1.71
CA GLN A 182 -44.51 34.77 -1.62
C GLN A 182 -44.10 34.21 -3.00
N ALA A 183 -43.08 33.33 -3.00
CA ALA A 183 -43.18 31.90 -3.36
C ALA A 183 -41.88 31.19 -2.93
N ASP A 184 -41.88 30.33 -1.89
CA ASP A 184 -42.06 28.85 -1.94
C ASP A 184 -40.71 28.16 -2.30
N LYS A 185 -40.05 27.25 -1.55
CA LYS A 185 -40.41 26.22 -0.56
C LYS A 185 -39.21 25.85 0.36
N GLY A 186 -39.50 25.43 1.60
CA GLY A 186 -38.82 24.28 2.27
C GLY A 186 -37.84 24.54 3.43
N ALA A 187 -38.31 24.40 4.67
CA ALA A 187 -37.52 24.26 5.93
C ALA A 187 -37.53 22.76 6.39
N PRO A 188 -36.94 22.30 7.55
CA PRO A 188 -36.32 23.04 8.67
C PRO A 188 -35.10 22.41 9.43
N GLN A 189 -34.51 23.24 10.32
CA GLN A 189 -33.93 22.97 11.67
C GLN A 189 -32.53 22.35 11.95
N GLN A 190 -31.73 23.11 12.75
CA GLN A 190 -30.70 22.67 13.72
C GLN A 190 -31.38 22.39 15.09
N LYS A 191 -30.89 21.68 16.13
CA LYS A 191 -29.64 21.03 16.60
C LYS A 191 -30.05 20.12 17.82
N PRO A 192 -29.26 19.17 18.35
CA PRO A 192 -28.34 19.52 19.45
C PRO A 192 -27.03 18.71 19.54
N HIS A 193 -26.10 19.32 20.29
CA HIS A 193 -24.79 18.85 20.74
C HIS A 193 -24.87 17.64 21.70
N PRO A 194 -23.80 16.84 21.81
CA PRO A 194 -23.09 16.79 23.10
C PRO A 194 -21.54 16.79 22.98
N GLN A 195 -20.91 17.38 24.00
CA GLN A 195 -19.48 17.37 24.38
C GLN A 195 -19.16 16.08 25.18
N PRO A 196 -17.89 15.63 25.32
CA PRO A 196 -16.97 16.15 26.37
C PRO A 196 -15.46 16.20 25.98
N ALA A 197 -14.71 17.25 26.38
CA ALA A 197 -13.72 17.35 27.51
C ALA A 197 -12.29 16.91 27.11
N GLU A 198 -11.33 17.82 26.93
CA GLU A 198 -10.41 18.45 27.91
C GLU A 198 -9.08 17.70 28.09
N SER A 199 -7.96 18.44 27.97
CA SER A 199 -6.63 18.28 28.60
C SER A 199 -5.58 18.89 27.66
N GLU A 200 -5.25 20.17 27.81
CA GLU A 200 -4.00 20.61 28.45
C GLU A 200 -2.74 19.98 27.85
N MET A 201 -2.00 20.77 27.05
CA MET A 201 -0.55 20.63 27.06
C MET A 201 0.11 22.01 27.02
N ASP A 202 0.94 22.17 28.04
CA ASP A 202 1.61 23.37 28.45
C ASP A 202 2.70 23.79 27.46
N THR A 203 2.92 25.10 27.46
CA THR A 203 3.89 25.79 26.63
C THR A 203 5.26 25.70 27.30
N SER A 204 6.30 25.23 26.60
CA SER A 204 7.68 25.57 26.93
C SER A 204 8.56 25.49 25.70
N ALA A 205 8.68 26.65 25.05
CA ALA A 205 9.75 26.94 24.11
C ALA A 205 11.06 27.12 24.88
N THR A 206 12.10 26.40 24.48
CA THR A 206 13.49 26.77 24.78
C THR A 206 14.21 26.96 23.44
N ILE A 207 14.59 28.21 23.19
CA ILE A 207 15.43 28.64 22.08
C ILE A 207 16.88 28.35 22.49
N MET A 208 17.60 27.55 21.71
CA MET A 208 19.05 27.54 21.73
C MET A 208 19.59 27.89 20.34
N ASP A 209 20.48 28.87 20.36
CA ASP A 209 21.16 29.53 19.25
C ASP A 209 21.73 28.58 18.19
N THR A 210 21.48 28.96 16.95
CA THR A 210 22.11 28.42 15.74
C THR A 210 23.58 28.86 15.66
N THR A 211 24.50 27.90 15.79
CA THR A 211 25.86 28.01 15.24
C THR A 211 25.98 27.01 14.07
N PRO A 212 26.39 27.43 12.86
CA PRO A 212 26.44 26.55 11.71
C PRO A 212 27.72 25.70 11.78
N THR A 213 27.58 24.42 12.11
CA THR A 213 28.66 23.44 12.01
C THR A 213 28.19 22.28 11.15
N ALA A 214 28.94 22.04 10.08
CA ALA A 214 29.05 20.86 9.23
C ALA A 214 27.84 19.90 9.20
N SER A 215 27.28 19.74 8.00
CA SER A 215 26.36 18.67 7.63
C SER A 215 26.92 17.29 8.00
N VAL A 216 26.60 16.82 9.20
CA VAL A 216 26.63 15.40 9.52
C VAL A 216 25.39 14.81 8.87
N SER A 217 25.61 13.94 7.88
CA SER A 217 24.56 13.14 7.27
C SER A 217 23.76 12.46 8.37
N LEU A 218 22.49 12.85 8.56
CA LEU A 218 21.61 12.11 9.45
C LEU A 218 21.51 10.66 8.94
N PRO A 219 21.43 9.66 9.84
CA PRO A 219 21.12 8.30 9.44
C PRO A 219 19.76 8.32 8.76
N THR A 220 19.72 7.96 7.48
CA THR A 220 18.50 7.78 6.70
C THR A 220 17.58 6.85 7.47
N ILE A 221 16.53 7.39 8.10
CA ILE A 221 15.50 6.59 8.75
C ILE A 221 14.79 5.81 7.64
N PRO A 222 14.89 4.47 7.58
CA PRO A 222 14.31 3.70 6.49
C PRO A 222 12.79 3.66 6.69
N TYR A 223 12.07 4.21 5.71
CA TYR A 223 10.61 4.28 5.61
C TYR A 223 10.08 3.16 4.69
N PHE A 224 8.95 2.55 5.05
CA PHE A 224 8.25 1.57 4.23
C PHE A 224 7.60 2.25 3.03
N GLN A 225 8.06 1.96 1.80
CA GLN A 225 7.42 2.46 0.59
C GLN A 225 6.91 1.30 -0.27
N SER A 226 5.59 1.26 -0.48
CA SER A 226 4.95 0.35 -1.45
C SER A 226 5.22 -1.15 -1.25
N GLY A 227 5.24 -1.62 0.01
CA GLY A 227 5.46 -3.04 0.32
C GLY A 227 6.86 -3.57 -0.02
N ARG A 228 7.81 -2.67 -0.29
CA ARG A 228 9.21 -2.99 -0.53
C ARG A 228 10.06 -2.35 0.56
N ILE A 229 11.00 -3.12 1.09
CA ILE A 229 11.97 -2.62 2.06
C ILE A 229 13.27 -2.38 1.30
N CYS A 230 13.68 -1.11 1.20
CA CYS A 230 15.00 -0.77 0.70
C CYS A 230 16.03 -1.09 1.80
N GLN A 231 17.00 -1.94 1.48
CA GLN A 231 18.01 -2.49 2.38
C GLN A 231 19.02 -1.45 2.91
N ASP A 232 18.91 -0.18 2.50
CA ASP A 232 19.97 0.82 2.67
C ASP A 232 20.28 1.21 4.12
N ALA A 233 19.56 0.69 5.13
CA ALA A 233 19.82 1.02 6.53
C ALA A 233 19.41 -0.02 7.58
N LEU A 234 19.02 -1.26 7.22
CA LEU A 234 18.54 -2.24 8.20
C LEU A 234 19.38 -3.52 8.19
N SER A 235 19.89 -3.88 9.36
CA SER A 235 20.44 -5.21 9.62
C SER A 235 19.33 -6.29 9.54
N LEU A 236 19.74 -7.55 9.32
CA LEU A 236 18.83 -8.71 9.29
C LEU A 236 17.93 -8.78 10.54
N GLU A 237 18.48 -8.40 11.69
CA GLU A 237 17.80 -8.40 12.99
C GLU A 237 16.78 -7.26 13.12
N GLU A 238 17.11 -6.06 12.65
CA GLU A 238 16.18 -4.92 12.64
C GLU A 238 15.03 -5.13 11.64
N TYR A 239 15.32 -5.78 10.50
CA TYR A 239 14.32 -6.19 9.53
C TYR A 239 13.36 -7.23 10.11
N ALA A 240 13.91 -8.30 10.71
CA ALA A 240 13.16 -9.36 11.37
C ALA A 240 12.23 -8.80 12.46
N THR A 241 12.74 -7.89 13.27
CA THR A 241 12.00 -7.27 14.38
C THR A 241 10.87 -6.38 13.88
N ARG A 242 11.12 -5.55 12.86
CA ARG A 242 10.07 -4.70 12.26
C ARG A 242 9.02 -5.52 11.51
N TYR A 243 9.41 -6.61 10.87
CA TYR A 243 8.48 -7.50 10.19
C TYR A 243 7.68 -8.35 11.19
N ALA A 244 8.29 -8.81 12.29
CA ALA A 244 7.57 -9.47 13.39
C ALA A 244 6.47 -8.57 13.98
N HIS A 245 6.71 -7.26 14.08
CA HIS A 245 5.66 -6.29 14.44
C HIS A 245 4.52 -6.22 13.41
N HIS A 246 4.83 -6.31 12.12
CA HIS A 246 3.82 -6.33 11.05
C HIS A 246 2.99 -7.63 11.08
N VAL A 247 3.61 -8.79 11.35
CA VAL A 247 2.93 -10.09 11.51
C VAL A 247 2.12 -10.17 12.81
N ALA A 248 2.63 -9.60 13.91
CA ALA A 248 1.91 -9.48 15.17
C ALA A 248 0.69 -8.55 15.04
N SER A 249 0.83 -7.44 14.31
CA SER A 249 -0.27 -6.51 14.02
C SER A 249 -1.34 -7.13 13.12
N SER A 250 -0.98 -8.00 12.17
CA SER A 250 -1.94 -8.67 11.29
C SER A 250 -2.66 -9.84 11.97
N SER A 251 -1.96 -10.60 12.82
CA SER A 251 -2.55 -11.68 13.63
C SER A 251 -3.53 -11.20 14.71
N ALA A 252 -3.38 -9.97 15.22
CA ALA A 252 -4.35 -9.32 16.11
C ALA A 252 -5.73 -9.06 15.45
N THR A 253 -5.83 -9.20 14.12
CA THR A 253 -7.05 -8.96 13.33
C THR A 253 -7.90 -10.23 13.13
N GLY A 254 -7.58 -11.33 13.81
CA GLY A 254 -8.40 -12.55 13.81
C GLY A 254 -8.34 -13.38 12.52
N GLN A 255 -7.29 -13.22 11.70
CA GLN A 255 -7.09 -14.03 10.48
C GLN A 255 -6.46 -15.40 10.80
N SER A 256 -6.80 -16.41 9.99
CA SER A 256 -6.40 -17.81 10.22
C SER A 256 -4.87 -17.99 10.21
N VAL A 257 -4.40 -18.99 10.97
CA VAL A 257 -2.98 -19.36 11.10
C VAL A 257 -2.32 -19.62 9.73
N ASP A 258 -3.09 -20.09 8.74
CA ASP A 258 -2.60 -20.35 7.39
C ASP A 258 -2.28 -19.08 6.61
N TRP A 259 -3.01 -17.98 6.87
CA TRP A 259 -2.74 -16.69 6.24
C TRP A 259 -1.44 -16.08 6.76
N ALA A 260 -1.18 -16.18 8.07
CA ALA A 260 0.07 -15.70 8.66
C ALA A 260 1.30 -16.42 8.09
N ARG A 261 1.21 -17.75 7.91
CA ARG A 261 2.27 -18.55 7.27
C ARG A 261 2.45 -18.22 5.78
N GLN A 262 1.38 -17.88 5.08
CA GLN A 262 1.48 -17.45 3.68
C GLN A 262 2.12 -16.07 3.56
N ALA A 263 1.72 -15.12 4.42
CA ALA A 263 2.31 -13.79 4.47
C ALA A 263 3.81 -13.85 4.79
N GLU A 264 4.21 -14.73 5.70
CA GLU A 264 5.60 -14.97 6.05
C GLU A 264 6.42 -15.50 4.87
N ARG A 265 5.89 -16.50 4.13
CA ARG A 265 6.54 -17.05 2.93
C ARG A 265 6.70 -16.01 1.82
N GLU A 266 5.69 -15.17 1.60
CA GLU A 266 5.79 -14.06 0.64
C GLU A 266 6.83 -13.01 1.07
N ALA A 267 6.98 -12.75 2.36
CA ALA A 267 8.01 -11.84 2.85
C ALA A 267 9.42 -12.41 2.75
N VAL A 268 9.60 -13.71 3.00
CA VAL A 268 10.86 -14.41 2.72
C VAL A 268 11.24 -14.25 1.25
N LYS A 269 10.28 -14.47 0.34
CA LYS A 269 10.48 -14.28 -1.10
C LYS A 269 10.89 -12.85 -1.45
N VAL A 270 10.20 -11.85 -0.89
CA VAL A 270 10.54 -10.43 -1.12
C VAL A 270 11.93 -10.09 -0.56
N PHE A 271 12.28 -10.63 0.61
CA PHE A 271 13.59 -10.43 1.23
C PHE A 271 14.72 -11.01 0.35
N VAL A 272 14.60 -12.28 -0.04
CA VAL A 272 15.62 -12.95 -0.84
C VAL A 272 15.79 -12.28 -2.21
N LEU A 273 14.69 -11.89 -2.86
CA LEU A 273 14.75 -11.12 -4.11
C LEU A 273 15.33 -9.71 -3.92
N GLY A 274 15.17 -9.12 -2.73
CA GLY A 274 15.69 -7.82 -2.36
C GLY A 274 17.18 -7.80 -1.98
N MET A 275 17.83 -8.96 -1.84
CA MET A 275 19.26 -9.04 -1.55
C MET A 275 20.09 -8.43 -2.69
N ARG A 276 20.99 -7.50 -2.31
CA ARG A 276 21.87 -6.78 -3.24
C ARG A 276 22.92 -7.69 -3.87
N GLU A 277 23.56 -8.53 -3.06
CA GLU A 277 24.64 -9.40 -3.53
C GLU A 277 24.05 -10.64 -4.21
N VAL A 278 24.32 -10.76 -5.51
CA VAL A 278 23.80 -11.85 -6.35
C VAL A 278 24.36 -13.20 -5.89
N GLU A 279 25.63 -13.24 -5.52
CA GLU A 279 26.32 -14.44 -5.04
C GLU A 279 25.73 -14.92 -3.72
N GLU A 280 25.56 -14.03 -2.74
CA GLU A 280 24.91 -14.35 -1.47
C GLU A 280 23.44 -14.74 -1.67
N ARG A 281 22.72 -14.10 -2.59
CA ARG A 281 21.34 -14.51 -2.89
C ARG A 281 21.27 -15.92 -3.47
N VAL A 282 22.14 -16.24 -4.44
CA VAL A 282 22.18 -17.57 -5.08
C VAL A 282 22.56 -18.64 -4.05
N GLN A 283 23.60 -18.38 -3.26
CA GLN A 283 24.05 -19.29 -2.21
C GLN A 283 22.92 -19.57 -1.19
N LEU A 284 22.09 -18.57 -0.87
CA LEU A 284 21.02 -18.70 0.14
C LEU A 284 19.91 -19.59 -0.40
N VAL A 285 19.53 -19.35 -1.64
CA VAL A 285 18.51 -20.15 -2.32
C VAL A 285 18.97 -21.60 -2.48
N GLU A 286 20.24 -21.83 -2.82
CA GLU A 286 20.81 -23.17 -2.94
C GLU A 286 20.89 -23.92 -1.60
N ASP A 287 21.28 -23.23 -0.53
CA ASP A 287 21.32 -23.84 0.80
C ASP A 287 19.91 -24.17 1.30
N LEU A 288 18.91 -23.31 1.03
CA LEU A 288 17.50 -23.62 1.30
C LEU A 288 16.96 -24.74 0.40
N GLU A 289 17.40 -24.87 -0.86
CA GLU A 289 17.03 -25.99 -1.74
C GLU A 289 17.57 -27.32 -1.18
N LYS A 290 18.82 -27.35 -0.70
CA LYS A 290 19.44 -28.55 -0.10
C LYS A 290 18.70 -29.04 1.13
N GLU A 291 18.12 -28.13 1.90
CA GLU A 291 17.33 -28.45 3.10
C GLU A 291 15.86 -28.78 2.77
N GLY A 292 15.46 -28.74 1.50
CA GLY A 292 14.06 -28.96 1.08
C GLY A 292 13.13 -27.81 1.47
N LEU A 293 13.70 -26.64 1.77
CA LEU A 293 13.02 -25.43 2.24
C LEU A 293 12.71 -24.45 1.10
N ALA A 294 13.32 -24.67 -0.07
CA ALA A 294 12.99 -24.01 -1.33
C ALA A 294 13.02 -25.02 -2.49
N ALA A 295 12.35 -24.70 -3.59
CA ALA A 295 12.46 -25.41 -4.86
C ALA A 295 12.85 -24.43 -5.97
N ILE A 296 13.89 -24.78 -6.74
CA ILE A 296 14.36 -24.00 -7.88
C ILE A 296 13.83 -24.63 -9.17
N ASP A 297 12.91 -23.94 -9.84
CA ASP A 297 12.58 -24.27 -11.22
C ASP A 297 13.62 -23.64 -12.15
N ARG A 298 14.58 -24.47 -12.55
CA ARG A 298 15.68 -24.09 -13.45
C ARG A 298 15.20 -23.77 -14.88
N GLN A 299 14.04 -24.26 -15.31
CA GLN A 299 13.47 -23.97 -16.62
C GLN A 299 12.79 -22.60 -16.64
N MET A 300 11.96 -22.33 -15.63
CA MET A 300 11.23 -21.05 -15.52
C MET A 300 12.03 -19.95 -14.84
N LYS A 301 13.22 -20.27 -14.28
CA LYS A 301 14.03 -19.36 -13.45
C LYS A 301 13.23 -18.79 -12.27
N THR A 302 12.40 -19.62 -11.66
CA THR A 302 11.58 -19.25 -10.50
C THR A 302 12.03 -20.03 -9.27
N VAL A 303 11.79 -19.43 -8.09
CA VAL A 303 12.11 -20.02 -6.81
C VAL A 303 10.84 -19.99 -5.96
N GLU A 304 10.42 -21.16 -5.49
CA GLU A 304 9.36 -21.30 -4.50
C GLU A 304 9.97 -21.52 -3.12
N PHE A 305 9.47 -20.79 -2.13
CA PHE A 305 9.92 -20.91 -0.74
C PHE A 305 8.84 -21.58 0.10
N TYR A 306 9.22 -22.64 0.82
CA TYR A 306 8.34 -23.37 1.72
C TYR A 306 8.65 -23.08 3.19
N CYS A 307 9.69 -22.31 3.47
CA CYS A 307 10.15 -21.99 4.81
C CYS A 307 9.69 -20.61 5.31
N GLY A 308 9.63 -20.50 6.64
CA GLY A 308 9.47 -19.23 7.35
C GLY A 308 10.81 -18.52 7.58
N TRP A 309 10.75 -17.42 8.33
CA TRP A 309 11.90 -16.55 8.59
C TRP A 309 12.98 -17.21 9.45
N GLU A 310 12.59 -18.13 10.33
CA GLU A 310 13.50 -18.81 11.25
C GLU A 310 14.57 -19.63 10.51
N ALA A 311 14.18 -20.35 9.45
CA ALA A 311 15.10 -21.09 8.61
C ALA A 311 16.06 -20.18 7.82
N VAL A 312 15.57 -19.05 7.33
CA VAL A 312 16.41 -18.06 6.63
C VAL A 312 17.45 -17.47 7.59
N LYS A 313 17.05 -17.20 8.82
CA LYS A 313 17.94 -16.71 9.88
C LYS A 313 19.01 -17.75 10.22
N GLU A 314 18.63 -19.01 10.38
CA GLU A 314 19.57 -20.09 10.68
C GLU A 314 20.63 -20.27 9.58
N ALA A 315 20.21 -20.24 8.31
CA ALA A 315 21.12 -20.31 7.17
C ALA A 315 22.14 -19.15 7.18
N LEU A 316 21.68 -17.92 7.39
CA LEU A 316 22.53 -16.72 7.42
C LEU A 316 23.47 -16.68 8.64
N GLU A 317 23.00 -17.12 9.81
CA GLU A 317 23.86 -17.27 10.99
C GLU A 317 24.92 -18.35 10.79
N GLY A 318 24.57 -19.45 10.12
CA GLY A 318 25.50 -20.50 9.73
C GLY A 318 26.61 -19.99 8.80
N TRP A 319 26.32 -19.02 7.94
CA TRP A 319 27.32 -18.39 7.08
C TRP A 319 28.25 -17.47 7.84
N LYS A 320 27.71 -16.67 8.77
CA LYS A 320 28.51 -15.79 9.63
C LYS A 320 29.52 -16.59 10.46
N LYS A 321 29.10 -17.76 10.97
CA LYS A 321 29.99 -18.69 11.70
C LYS A 321 31.07 -19.29 10.80
N ARG A 322 30.75 -19.63 9.54
CA ARG A 322 31.73 -20.14 8.55
C ARG A 322 32.73 -19.06 8.11
N LYS A 323 32.28 -17.85 7.75
CA LYS A 323 33.15 -16.72 7.41
C LYS A 323 34.16 -16.41 8.54
N MET A 324 33.72 -16.40 9.80
CA MET A 324 34.62 -16.17 10.94
C MET A 324 35.58 -17.33 11.21
N ALA A 325 35.23 -18.57 10.84
CA ALA A 325 36.13 -19.71 10.94
C ALA A 325 37.23 -19.65 9.87
N ASP A 326 36.88 -19.33 8.63
CA ASP A 326 37.82 -19.20 7.50
C ASP A 326 38.81 -18.03 7.74
N GLU A 327 38.34 -16.89 8.23
CA GLU A 327 39.20 -15.75 8.60
C GLU A 327 40.15 -16.07 9.77
N SER A 328 39.75 -16.97 10.67
CA SER A 328 40.57 -17.40 11.80
C SER A 328 41.62 -18.46 11.42
N GLU A 329 41.42 -19.18 10.31
CA GLU A 329 42.42 -20.09 9.73
C GLU A 329 43.43 -19.34 8.84
N GLU A 330 43.02 -18.27 8.14
CA GLU A 330 43.92 -17.43 7.34
C GLU A 330 44.89 -16.57 8.18
N MET A 331 44.59 -16.35 9.47
CA MET A 331 45.47 -15.61 10.40
C MET A 331 46.46 -16.49 11.18
N LYS A 332 46.60 -17.78 10.84
CA LYS A 332 47.59 -18.71 11.43
C LYS A 332 48.74 -19.01 10.47
#